data_AF-A0AAW6GBZ2-F1
#
_entry.id   AF-A0AAW6GBZ2-F1
#
_cell.length_a   1.000
_cell.length_b   1.000
_cell.length_c   1.000
_cell.angle_alpha   90.00
_cell.angle_beta   90.00
_cell.angle_gamma   90.00
#
_symmetry.space_group_name_H-M   'P 1'
#
loop_
_entity.id
_entity.type
_entity.pdbx_description
1 polymer ?
#
loop_
_entity_poly.entity_id
_entity_poly.type
_entity_poly.pdbx_seq_one_letter_code
_entity_poly.pdbx_strand_id
1 'polypeptide(L)'
;MLDNAKVSTAATNSFGTSAHETGINISTLTPYEYFHSMGIDLQGFSIHILRKRRKNGVAITGVFNISGIYYTVGAEDYEHLLVDLLERYRKKRAYHKRCRERKRERNMLSFINRYPDAMVLPAYFS
;
A
#
# COMPACT_ATOMS: atom_id res chain seq x y z
N MET A 1 39.09 -15.88 -31.64
CA MET A 1 37.71 -16.41 -31.59
C MET A 1 37.16 -16.20 -30.20
N LEU A 2 35.91 -15.73 -30.12
CA LEU A 2 34.89 -15.73 -29.04
C LEU A 2 35.14 -16.72 -27.86
N ASP A 3 34.74 -16.54 -26.58
CA ASP A 3 33.58 -15.84 -26.01
C ASP A 3 33.58 -15.81 -24.44
N ASN A 4 32.92 -14.79 -23.88
CA ASN A 4 31.98 -14.71 -22.74
C ASN A 4 32.21 -15.36 -21.33
N ALA A 5 32.35 -14.46 -20.34
CA ALA A 5 31.58 -14.26 -19.09
C ALA A 5 30.96 -15.45 -18.28
N LYS A 6 31.24 -15.48 -16.97
CA LYS A 6 30.25 -15.76 -15.88
C LYS A 6 30.84 -15.45 -14.49
N VAL A 7 30.38 -14.40 -13.80
CA VAL A 7 29.30 -14.33 -12.78
C VAL A 7 29.79 -14.58 -11.35
N SER A 8 29.59 -13.55 -10.54
CA SER A 8 29.86 -13.40 -9.11
C SER A 8 29.04 -14.35 -8.22
N THR A 9 29.67 -14.89 -7.19
CA THR A 9 29.01 -15.45 -6.00
C THR A 9 29.16 -14.47 -4.85
N ALA A 10 28.14 -13.64 -4.61
CA ALA A 10 28.08 -12.80 -3.42
C ALA A 10 27.59 -13.64 -2.23
N ALA A 11 28.45 -13.74 -1.22
CA ALA A 11 28.23 -14.45 0.02
C ALA A 11 27.11 -13.83 0.85
N THR A 12 26.30 -14.71 1.43
CA THR A 12 25.55 -14.53 2.67
C THR A 12 26.43 -13.91 3.75
N ASN A 13 25.96 -12.87 4.44
CA ASN A 13 26.32 -12.58 5.84
C ASN A 13 25.23 -11.73 6.52
N SER A 14 24.66 -12.33 7.57
CA SER A 14 23.75 -11.77 8.56
C SER A 14 24.46 -10.77 9.49
N PHE A 15 23.80 -9.66 9.89
CA PHE A 15 24.11 -8.99 11.15
C PHE A 15 22.87 -8.34 11.78
N GLY A 16 22.71 -8.55 13.08
CA GLY A 16 21.54 -8.19 13.88
C GLY A 16 21.51 -6.74 14.41
N THR A 17 20.28 -6.39 14.79
CA THR A 17 19.75 -5.28 15.61
C THR A 17 20.68 -4.22 16.20
N SER A 18 20.33 -2.94 15.98
CA SER A 18 20.39 -1.90 17.01
C SER A 18 19.20 -0.92 16.89
N ALA A 19 18.64 -0.55 18.04
CA ALA A 19 17.55 0.40 18.18
C ALA A 19 18.13 1.81 18.32
N HIS A 20 17.82 2.69 17.38
CA HIS A 20 18.05 4.13 17.50
C HIS A 20 17.06 4.84 16.56
N GLU A 21 16.32 5.78 17.12
CA GLU A 21 15.40 6.67 16.44
C GLU A 21 16.07 7.33 15.23
N THR A 22 15.59 7.09 14.01
CA THR A 22 16.02 7.86 12.84
C THR A 22 14.90 7.89 11.84
N GLY A 23 14.59 9.08 11.33
CA GLY A 23 13.64 9.29 10.25
C GLY A 23 13.84 8.23 9.18
N ILE A 24 12.74 7.57 8.83
CA ILE A 24 12.68 6.44 7.91
C ILE A 24 13.18 6.92 6.54
N ASN A 25 14.48 6.73 6.27
CA ASN A 25 15.06 6.93 4.95
C ASN A 25 14.50 5.84 4.03
N ILE A 26 13.59 6.22 3.14
CA ILE A 26 12.87 5.30 2.24
C ILE A 26 13.85 4.51 1.35
N SER A 27 15.04 5.07 1.08
CA SER A 27 16.09 4.49 0.25
C SER A 27 16.72 3.19 0.75
N THR A 28 16.59 2.84 2.04
CA THR A 28 17.15 1.58 2.60
C THR A 28 16.12 0.50 2.88
N LEU A 29 14.82 0.81 2.81
CA LEU A 29 13.75 -0.14 3.14
C LEU A 29 13.21 -0.85 1.90
N THR A 30 13.02 -2.15 2.06
CA THR A 30 12.26 -2.94 1.09
C THR A 30 10.78 -2.49 1.11
N PRO A 31 10.00 -2.72 0.03
CA PRO A 31 8.57 -2.37 0.04
C PRO A 31 7.82 -3.04 1.19
N TYR A 32 8.19 -4.28 1.54
CA TYR A 32 7.58 -5.01 2.64
C TYR A 32 7.79 -4.28 3.97
N GLU A 33 9.03 -3.90 4.31
CA GLU A 33 9.31 -3.20 5.57
C GLU A 33 8.66 -1.82 5.60
N TYR A 34 8.67 -1.10 4.48
CA TYR A 34 8.03 0.22 4.36
C TYR A 34 6.54 0.16 4.71
N PHE A 35 5.78 -0.75 4.08
CA PHE A 35 4.34 -0.87 4.34
C PHE A 35 4.05 -1.52 5.70
N HIS A 36 4.86 -2.49 6.13
CA HIS A 36 4.71 -3.13 7.43
C HIS A 36 4.86 -2.14 8.58
N SER A 37 5.80 -1.19 8.49
CA SER A 37 5.99 -0.12 9.47
C SER A 37 4.72 0.75 9.70
N MET A 38 3.81 0.78 8.71
CA MET A 38 2.55 1.50 8.76
C MET A 38 1.35 0.61 9.08
N GLY A 39 1.58 -0.66 9.45
CA GLY A 39 0.53 -1.65 9.68
C GLY A 39 -0.24 -2.02 8.41
N ILE A 40 0.41 -1.95 7.25
CA ILE A 40 -0.17 -2.31 5.95
C ILE A 40 0.44 -3.64 5.50
N ASP A 41 -0.42 -4.63 5.30
CA ASP A 41 -0.04 -5.95 4.79
C ASP A 41 0.15 -5.91 3.27
N LEU A 42 1.41 -5.90 2.83
CA LEU A 42 1.81 -6.10 1.45
C LEU A 42 2.02 -7.60 1.23
N GLN A 43 1.25 -8.20 0.33
CA GLN A 43 1.27 -9.64 0.06
C GLN A 43 2.18 -10.02 -1.11
N GLY A 44 2.51 -9.05 -1.96
CA GLY A 44 3.33 -9.26 -3.13
C GLY A 44 3.55 -7.97 -3.91
N PHE A 45 4.66 -7.89 -4.63
CA PHE A 45 4.90 -6.80 -5.57
C PHE A 45 5.78 -7.25 -6.74
N SER A 46 5.64 -6.56 -7.87
CA SER A 46 6.57 -6.60 -8.99
C SER A 46 6.91 -5.19 -9.41
N ILE A 47 8.21 -4.92 -9.61
CA ILE A 47 8.69 -3.61 -10.07
C ILE A 47 9.50 -3.82 -11.35
N HIS A 48 9.18 -3.02 -12.37
CA HIS A 48 9.81 -3.02 -13.66
C HIS A 48 10.44 -1.65 -13.93
N ILE A 49 11.75 -1.66 -14.17
CA ILE A 49 12.50 -0.47 -14.60
C ILE A 49 12.43 -0.41 -16.12
N LEU A 50 12.03 0.75 -16.66
CA LEU A 50 11.93 0.94 -18.10
C LEU A 50 13.31 1.25 -18.69
N ARG A 51 13.64 0.61 -19.81
CA ARG A 51 14.88 0.90 -20.56
C ARG A 51 14.98 2.35 -21.03
N LYS A 52 13.84 2.99 -21.27
CA LYS A 52 13.73 4.40 -21.65
C LYS A 52 12.59 5.05 -20.87
N ARG A 53 12.84 6.24 -20.33
CA ARG A 53 11.80 7.05 -19.66
C ARG A 53 10.65 7.35 -20.62
N ARG A 54 9.42 7.30 -20.12
CA ARG A 54 8.23 7.72 -20.88
C ARG A 54 8.19 9.24 -21.03
N LYS A 55 7.36 9.74 -21.96
CA LYS A 55 7.18 11.18 -22.20
C LYS A 55 6.72 11.97 -20.96
N ASN A 56 6.05 11.30 -20.02
CA ASN A 56 5.58 11.87 -18.77
C ASN A 56 6.58 11.74 -17.60
N GLY A 57 7.85 11.40 -17.87
CA GLY A 57 8.90 11.28 -16.84
C GLY A 57 8.96 9.94 -16.12
N VAL A 58 7.97 9.04 -16.30
CA VAL A 58 7.96 7.73 -15.64
C VAL A 58 9.12 6.87 -16.11
N ALA A 59 9.94 6.41 -15.17
CA ALA A 59 11.07 5.52 -15.39
C ALA A 59 10.85 4.13 -14.78
N ILE A 60 10.02 4.03 -13.74
CA ILE A 60 9.75 2.80 -13.00
C ILE A 60 8.24 2.59 -12.95
N THR A 61 7.81 1.34 -13.12
CA THR A 61 6.42 0.92 -12.94
C THR A 61 6.37 -0.22 -11.95
N GLY A 62 5.37 -0.25 -11.07
CA GLY A 62 5.17 -1.32 -10.11
C GLY A 62 3.73 -1.78 -10.01
N VAL A 63 3.56 -3.05 -9.70
CA VAL A 63 2.29 -3.69 -9.34
C VAL A 63 2.42 -4.19 -7.91
N PHE A 64 1.46 -3.83 -7.06
CA PHE A 64 1.50 -4.13 -5.63
C PHE A 64 0.19 -4.74 -5.19
N ASN A 65 0.24 -5.85 -4.45
CA ASN A 65 -0.91 -6.47 -3.84
C ASN A 65 -0.97 -6.09 -2.36
N ILE A 66 -1.87 -5.18 -2.00
CA ILE A 66 -2.12 -4.78 -0.63
C ILE A 66 -3.45 -5.39 -0.20
N SER A 67 -3.41 -6.33 0.76
CA SER A 67 -4.60 -7.00 1.30
C SER A 67 -5.57 -7.56 0.24
N GLY A 68 -5.04 -8.19 -0.81
CA GLY A 68 -5.84 -8.77 -1.92
C GLY A 68 -6.26 -7.76 -3.00
N ILE A 69 -5.85 -6.49 -2.90
CA ILE A 69 -6.15 -5.45 -3.89
C ILE A 69 -4.88 -5.10 -4.65
N TYR A 70 -4.93 -5.24 -5.97
CA TYR A 70 -3.85 -4.85 -6.86
C TYR A 70 -3.86 -3.34 -7.15
N TYR A 71 -2.69 -2.73 -7.02
CA TYR A 71 -2.41 -1.34 -7.33
C TYR A 71 -1.30 -1.26 -8.38
N THR A 72 -1.55 -0.52 -9.46
CA THR A 72 -0.57 -0.23 -10.49
C THR A 72 -0.13 1.22 -10.38
N VAL A 73 1.17 1.43 -10.33
CA VAL A 73 1.77 2.75 -10.05
C VAL A 73 2.98 2.94 -10.96
N GLY A 74 3.25 4.18 -11.34
CA GLY A 74 4.42 4.53 -12.15
C GLY A 74 5.00 5.85 -11.66
N ALA A 75 6.32 5.90 -11.53
CA ALA A 75 7.02 7.06 -11.00
C ALA A 75 8.38 7.25 -11.69
N GLU A 76 9.00 8.39 -11.44
CA GLU A 76 10.38 8.65 -11.85
C GLU A 76 11.36 7.85 -10.98
N ASP A 77 11.14 7.85 -9.66
CA ASP A 77 12.00 7.18 -8.69
C ASP A 77 11.23 6.19 -7.81
N TYR A 78 11.98 5.32 -7.14
CA TYR A 78 11.44 4.31 -6.25
C TYR A 78 10.69 4.90 -5.04
N GLU A 79 11.21 5.97 -4.43
CA GLU A 79 10.54 6.61 -3.29
C GLU A 79 9.19 7.21 -3.70
N HIS A 80 9.17 7.93 -4.81
CA HIS A 80 7.95 8.49 -5.41
C HIS A 80 6.93 7.39 -5.74
N LEU A 81 7.39 6.21 -6.16
CA LEU A 81 6.53 5.06 -6.41
C LEU A 81 5.80 4.58 -5.15
N LEU A 82 6.54 4.45 -4.03
CA LEU A 82 5.98 4.00 -2.75
C LEU A 82 5.05 5.04 -2.14
N VAL A 83 5.37 6.33 -2.27
CA VAL A 83 4.54 7.43 -1.78
C VAL A 83 3.21 7.52 -2.54
N ASP A 84 3.22 7.47 -3.88
CA ASP A 84 1.97 7.48 -4.68
C ASP A 84 1.10 6.25 -4.34
N LEU A 85 1.72 5.08 -4.19
CA LEU A 85 1.01 3.87 -3.76
C LEU A 85 0.32 4.04 -2.40
N LEU A 86 1.05 4.56 -1.41
CA LEU A 86 0.51 4.81 -0.08
C LEU A 86 -0.66 5.79 -0.11
N GLU A 87 -0.55 6.85 -0.91
CA GLU A 87 -1.60 7.84 -1.06
C GLU A 87 -2.87 7.23 -1.67
N ARG A 88 -2.73 6.44 -2.74
CA ARG A 88 -3.85 5.70 -3.36
C ARG A 88 -4.52 4.73 -2.39
N TYR A 89 -3.73 4.00 -1.62
CA TYR A 89 -4.23 3.10 -0.59
C TYR A 89 -5.05 3.87 0.46
N ARG A 90 -4.49 4.96 1.01
CA ARG A 90 -5.17 5.81 2.01
C ARG A 90 -6.47 6.41 1.47
N LYS A 91 -6.46 6.92 0.24
CA LYS A 91 -7.65 7.44 -0.45
C LYS A 91 -8.75 6.38 -0.57
N LYS A 92 -8.39 5.17 -1.01
CA LYS A 92 -9.35 4.06 -1.13
C LYS A 92 -9.90 3.62 0.23
N ARG A 93 -9.04 3.53 1.24
CA ARG A 93 -9.45 3.19 2.62
C ARG A 93 -10.40 4.23 3.21
N ALA A 94 -10.09 5.52 3.03
CA ALA A 94 -10.95 6.62 3.45
C ALA A 94 -12.30 6.59 2.73
N TYR A 95 -12.32 6.32 1.42
CA TYR A 95 -13.54 6.15 0.65
C TYR A 95 -14.40 5.00 1.20
N HIS A 96 -13.83 3.82 1.42
CA HIS A 96 -14.56 2.68 1.99
C HIS A 96 -15.11 2.98 3.39
N LYS A 97 -14.37 3.71 4.23
CA LYS A 97 -14.86 4.15 5.54
C LYS A 97 -16.12 5.01 5.41
N ARG A 98 -16.07 6.05 4.56
CA ARG A 98 -17.23 6.92 4.28
C ARG A 98 -18.42 6.16 3.72
N CYS A 99 -18.19 5.18 2.84
CA CYS A 99 -19.27 4.34 2.31
C CYS A 99 -19.95 3.50 3.41
N ARG A 100 -19.17 2.96 4.36
CA ARG A 100 -19.71 2.19 5.50
C ARG A 100 -20.51 3.09 6.44
N GLU A 101 -20.01 4.30 6.73
CA GLU A 101 -20.72 5.31 7.54
C GLU A 101 -22.07 5.67 6.90
N ARG A 102 -22.08 6.05 5.61
CA ARG A 102 -23.33 6.34 4.87
C ARG A 102 -24.30 5.17 4.84
N LYS A 103 -23.79 3.93 4.78
CA LYS A 103 -24.64 2.73 4.85
C LYS A 103 -25.25 2.57 6.25
N ARG A 104 -24.48 2.80 7.31
CA ARG A 104 -24.98 2.77 8.69
C ARG A 104 -26.07 3.82 8.91
N GLU A 105 -25.83 5.07 8.49
CA GLU A 105 -26.81 6.16 8.59
C GLU A 105 -28.12 5.82 7.89
N ARG A 106 -28.03 5.33 6.64
CA ARG A 106 -29.22 4.94 5.87
C ARG A 106 -30.00 3.80 6.53
N ASN A 107 -29.28 2.82 7.08
CA ASN A 107 -29.91 1.71 7.80
C ASN A 107 -30.57 2.18 9.10
N MET A 108 -29.96 3.14 9.81
CA MET A 108 -30.51 3.73 11.03
C MET A 108 -31.79 4.51 10.73
N LEU A 109 -31.76 5.39 9.72
CA LEU A 109 -32.94 6.13 9.26
C LEU A 109 -34.06 5.19 8.81
N SER A 110 -33.73 4.14 8.07
CA SER A 110 -34.69 3.12 7.67
C SER A 110 -35.30 2.37 8.86
N PHE A 111 -34.53 2.16 9.93
CA PHE A 111 -35.02 1.51 11.14
C PHE A 111 -36.00 2.41 11.89
N ILE A 112 -35.63 3.67 12.13
CA ILE A 112 -36.47 4.68 12.79
C ILE A 112 -37.80 4.84 12.04
N ASN A 113 -37.76 4.94 10.70
CA ASN A 113 -38.98 5.07 9.89
C ASN A 113 -39.89 3.85 9.96
N ARG A 114 -39.34 2.64 10.19
CA ARG A 114 -40.12 1.40 10.27
C ARG A 114 -40.68 1.17 11.67
N TYR A 115 -39.99 1.65 12.70
CA TYR A 115 -40.34 1.46 14.11
C TYR A 115 -40.21 2.80 14.86
N PRO A 116 -41.19 3.71 14.71
CA PRO A 116 -41.12 5.04 15.33
C PRO A 116 -41.13 4.98 16.86
N ASP A 117 -41.75 3.96 17.44
CA ASP A 117 -41.89 3.80 18.90
C ASP A 117 -40.71 3.04 19.53
N ALA A 118 -39.69 2.68 18.75
CA ALA A 118 -38.54 1.95 19.26
C ALA A 118 -37.71 2.82 20.21
N MET A 119 -37.69 2.45 21.49
CA MET A 119 -36.95 3.14 22.55
C MET A 119 -35.45 2.79 22.59
N VAL A 120 -35.02 1.77 21.84
CA VAL A 120 -33.63 1.27 21.84
C VAL A 120 -33.16 1.02 20.41
N LEU A 121 -32.02 1.61 20.06
CA LEU A 121 -31.35 1.34 18.80
C LEU A 121 -30.56 0.03 18.88
N PRO A 122 -30.61 -0.82 17.84
CA PRO A 122 -29.81 -2.04 17.79
C PRO A 122 -28.30 -1.78 17.96
N ALA A 123 -27.64 -2.64 18.73
CA ALA A 123 -26.20 -2.54 19.04
C ALA A 123 -25.27 -2.60 17.81
N TYR A 124 -25.75 -3.05 16.65
CA TYR A 124 -24.97 -3.05 15.42
C TYR A 124 -24.87 -1.67 14.75
N PHE A 125 -25.58 -0.65 15.27
CA PHE A 125 -25.43 0.74 14.86
C PHE A 125 -24.31 1.48 15.63
N SER A 126 -23.80 0.87 16.72
CA SER A 126 -22.71 1.36 17.55
C SER A 126 -21.32 1.27 16.89
#